data_AF-A0AAD4N7M0-F1
#
_entry.id   AF-A0AAD4N7M0-F1
#
_cell.length_a   1.000
_cell.length_b   1.000
_cell.length_c   1.000
_cell.angle_alpha   90.00
_cell.angle_beta   90.00
_cell.angle_gamma   90.00
#
_symmetry.space_group_name_H-M   'P 1'
#
loop_
_entity.id
_entity.type
_entity.pdbx_description
1 polymer ?
#
loop_
_entity_poly.entity_id
_entity_poly.type
_entity_poly.pdbx_seq_one_letter_code
_entity_poly.pdbx_strand_id
1 'polypeptide(L)'
;MKIMDDLSDGKAVYPIPVINTVDDDDVDPSYQYISKNVDKDIREEHFKGCKCVGKCVRGRCPCIDKSTIELYHDGRVKNAGNYLHGFFTERLYECDAATCKGCAGKCSQRMTPETFNLKVELFKTKDAGWAVRSKQYIECGTFVAEFVGEVLSLKEAGVRQRPEDYSYHVHNRDTRYGHYVDPTRYGNISRFFNHSCFPNLIPLQYFSSHRDKTRASIGFIASRHIMPEDEMTIDYGHEWWENRIEFYKDFYCRCKWVYCSFPAPEQEQLSIEEAEAFGIKIVQENHKRMMEYKTKKLKEEAARKWSKIKKDEPHV
;
A
#
# COMPACT_ATOMS: atom_id res chain seq x y z
N MET A 1 20.38 -15.66 -8.18
CA MET A 1 19.93 -17.06 -8.22
C MET A 1 18.43 -17.07 -8.01
N LYS A 2 17.69 -17.95 -8.71
CA LYS A 2 16.30 -18.22 -8.37
C LYS A 2 16.29 -19.22 -7.22
N ILE A 3 15.70 -18.87 -6.09
CA ILE A 3 15.69 -19.69 -4.88
C ILE A 3 14.34 -20.39 -4.65
N MET A 4 13.28 -19.88 -5.27
CA MET A 4 11.94 -20.48 -5.22
C MET A 4 11.22 -20.24 -6.56
N ASP A 5 10.50 -21.25 -7.05
CA ASP A 5 9.78 -21.18 -8.32
C ASP A 5 8.47 -20.40 -8.21
N ASP A 6 7.76 -20.55 -7.09
CA ASP A 6 6.48 -19.88 -6.85
C ASP A 6 6.22 -19.62 -5.36
N LEU A 7 6.32 -18.36 -4.95
CA LEU A 7 5.95 -17.90 -3.61
C LEU A 7 4.48 -18.18 -3.27
N SER A 8 3.61 -18.19 -4.28
CA SER A 8 2.18 -18.33 -4.07
C SER A 8 1.70 -19.77 -3.90
N ASP A 9 2.56 -20.75 -4.23
CA ASP A 9 2.22 -22.17 -4.26
C ASP A 9 0.94 -22.44 -5.07
N GLY A 10 0.87 -21.90 -6.29
CA GLY A 10 -0.25 -22.03 -7.21
C GLY A 10 -1.50 -21.21 -6.87
N LYS A 11 -1.46 -20.36 -5.83
CA LYS A 11 -2.61 -19.51 -5.44
C LYS A 11 -2.72 -18.23 -6.27
N ALA A 12 -1.63 -17.77 -6.89
CA ALA A 12 -1.67 -16.70 -7.86
C ALA A 12 -1.94 -17.26 -9.28
N VAL A 13 -2.41 -16.41 -10.19
CA VAL A 13 -2.69 -16.81 -11.59
C VAL A 13 -1.42 -17.24 -12.33
N TYR A 14 -0.32 -16.53 -12.08
CA TYR A 14 1.01 -16.92 -12.53
C TYR A 14 1.92 -17.21 -11.34
N PRO A 15 2.88 -18.14 -11.50
CA PRO A 15 3.94 -18.32 -10.52
C PRO A 15 4.65 -17.00 -10.21
N ILE A 16 5.02 -16.81 -8.95
CA ILE A 16 5.81 -15.67 -8.48
C ILE A 16 7.20 -16.17 -8.08
N PRO A 17 8.19 -16.15 -8.98
CA PRO A 17 9.55 -16.59 -8.65
C PRO A 17 10.17 -15.70 -7.57
N VAL A 18 11.05 -16.29 -6.77
CA VAL A 18 11.87 -15.57 -5.79
C VAL A 18 13.33 -15.58 -6.24
N ILE A 19 13.89 -14.38 -6.40
CA ILE A 19 15.24 -14.15 -6.91
C ILE A 19 16.11 -13.52 -5.82
N ASN A 20 17.17 -14.22 -5.40
CA ASN A 20 18.20 -13.64 -4.55
C ASN A 20 19.57 -13.69 -5.25
N THR A 21 20.15 -12.52 -5.50
CA THR A 21 21.51 -12.36 -6.06
C THR A 21 22.39 -11.50 -5.15
N VAL A 22 21.93 -11.23 -3.93
CA VAL A 22 22.55 -10.25 -3.03
C VAL A 22 23.21 -10.95 -1.85
N ASP A 23 22.51 -11.90 -1.24
CA ASP A 23 22.93 -12.62 -0.04
C ASP A 23 22.31 -14.04 -0.03
N ASP A 24 22.45 -14.73 1.11
CA ASP A 24 21.93 -16.08 1.34
C ASP A 24 20.59 -16.07 2.11
N ASP A 25 19.93 -14.91 2.25
CA ASP A 25 18.64 -14.82 2.94
C ASP A 25 17.53 -15.51 2.15
N ASP A 26 16.57 -16.08 2.88
CA ASP A 26 15.32 -16.63 2.35
C ASP A 26 14.11 -15.78 2.78
N VAL A 27 12.94 -16.07 2.20
CA VAL A 27 11.67 -15.53 2.67
C VAL A 27 11.35 -16.14 4.03
N ASP A 28 10.80 -15.33 4.95
CA ASP A 28 10.43 -15.78 6.30
C ASP A 28 9.53 -17.03 6.22
N PRO A 29 9.94 -18.18 6.79
CA PRO A 29 9.18 -19.43 6.69
C PRO A 29 7.85 -19.39 7.48
N SER A 30 7.67 -18.40 8.36
CA SER A 30 6.40 -18.20 9.08
C SER A 30 5.35 -17.45 8.27
N TYR A 31 5.74 -16.83 7.15
CA TYR A 31 4.84 -16.16 6.22
C TYR A 31 4.09 -17.17 5.35
N GLN A 32 2.80 -16.94 5.14
CA GLN A 32 1.94 -17.74 4.29
C GLN A 32 1.25 -16.89 3.23
N TYR A 33 1.37 -17.32 1.97
CA TYR A 33 0.67 -16.66 0.87
C TYR A 33 -0.83 -16.98 0.90
N ILE A 34 -1.65 -15.92 0.89
CA ILE A 34 -3.11 -15.95 0.74
C ILE A 34 -3.54 -14.98 -0.36
N SER A 35 -4.61 -15.29 -1.09
CA SER A 35 -5.07 -14.48 -2.22
C SER A 35 -6.22 -13.52 -1.88
N LYS A 36 -6.78 -13.62 -0.67
CA LYS A 36 -7.90 -12.80 -0.19
C LYS A 36 -7.74 -12.50 1.30
N ASN A 37 -8.24 -11.34 1.72
CA ASN A 37 -8.26 -10.92 3.11
C ASN A 37 -8.97 -11.95 4.02
N VAL A 38 -8.41 -12.15 5.22
CA VAL A 38 -9.03 -12.95 6.29
C VAL A 38 -9.72 -11.99 7.25
N ASP A 39 -11.04 -11.83 7.08
CA ASP A 39 -11.88 -11.01 7.95
C ASP A 39 -12.89 -11.89 8.70
N LYS A 40 -12.85 -11.86 10.04
CA LYS A 40 -13.73 -12.64 10.92
C LYS A 40 -15.01 -11.89 11.31
N ASP A 41 -15.02 -10.57 11.13
CA ASP A 41 -16.07 -9.68 11.63
C ASP A 41 -16.86 -9.02 10.50
N ILE A 42 -16.61 -9.44 9.25
CA ILE A 42 -17.28 -8.88 8.09
C ILE A 42 -18.79 -9.07 8.22
N ARG A 43 -19.53 -7.98 8.20
CA ARG A 43 -20.98 -8.04 8.22
C ARG A 43 -21.44 -8.42 6.82
N GLU A 44 -22.16 -9.54 6.72
CA GLU A 44 -22.90 -9.87 5.50
C GLU A 44 -24.06 -8.87 5.32
N GLU A 45 -23.72 -7.69 4.84
CA GLU A 45 -24.71 -6.77 4.32
C GLU A 45 -25.29 -7.39 3.05
N HIS A 46 -26.57 -7.78 3.13
CA HIS A 46 -27.36 -8.21 1.99
C HIS A 46 -27.61 -7.01 1.07
N PHE A 47 -26.58 -6.59 0.34
CA PHE A 47 -26.73 -5.51 -0.62
C PHE A 47 -27.42 -6.05 -1.87
N LYS A 48 -28.30 -5.22 -2.43
CA LYS A 48 -28.95 -5.52 -3.71
C LYS A 48 -28.04 -5.02 -4.83
N GLY A 49 -27.58 -5.95 -5.66
CA GLY A 49 -26.83 -5.64 -6.87
C GLY A 49 -27.65 -4.83 -7.88
N CYS A 50 -27.00 -4.40 -8.97
CA CYS A 50 -27.70 -3.69 -10.04
C CYS A 50 -28.67 -4.61 -10.80
N LYS A 51 -29.71 -4.02 -11.40
CA LYS A 51 -30.66 -4.72 -12.29
C LYS A 51 -30.29 -4.59 -13.78
N CYS A 52 -29.08 -4.15 -14.09
CA CYS A 52 -28.65 -3.95 -15.47
C CYS A 52 -28.56 -5.28 -16.22
N VAL A 53 -28.82 -5.24 -17.53
CA VAL A 53 -28.62 -6.37 -18.44
C VAL A 53 -27.54 -6.00 -19.45
N GLY A 54 -26.51 -6.83 -19.58
CA GLY A 54 -25.36 -6.53 -20.43
C GLY A 54 -24.38 -5.54 -19.79
N LYS A 55 -24.01 -4.47 -20.51
CA LYS A 55 -23.04 -3.48 -20.03
C LYS A 55 -23.72 -2.48 -19.07
N CYS A 56 -23.08 -2.21 -17.94
CA CYS A 56 -23.48 -1.11 -17.06
C CYS A 56 -22.98 0.23 -17.61
N VAL A 57 -23.76 1.29 -17.39
CA VAL A 57 -23.37 2.67 -17.69
C VAL A 57 -23.78 3.61 -16.57
N ARG A 58 -23.04 4.71 -16.42
CA ARG A 58 -23.34 5.80 -15.50
C ARG A 58 -24.74 6.38 -15.79
N GLY A 59 -25.46 6.77 -14.75
CA GLY A 59 -26.86 7.23 -14.76
C GLY A 59 -27.90 6.11 -14.82
N ARG A 60 -27.49 4.85 -15.02
CA ARG A 60 -28.40 3.69 -15.06
C ARG A 60 -27.98 2.54 -14.14
N CYS A 61 -26.73 2.52 -13.69
CA CYS A 61 -26.20 1.46 -12.85
C CYS A 61 -25.88 2.00 -11.45
N PRO A 62 -26.59 1.55 -10.39
CA PRO A 62 -26.33 2.03 -9.04
C PRO A 62 -24.92 1.72 -8.52
N CYS A 63 -24.24 0.69 -9.05
CA CYS A 63 -22.84 0.40 -8.71
C CYS A 63 -21.90 1.48 -9.26
N ILE A 64 -22.08 1.87 -10.52
CA ILE A 64 -21.31 2.95 -11.15
C ILE A 64 -21.65 4.29 -10.50
N ASP A 65 -22.94 4.56 -10.28
CA ASP A 65 -23.39 5.86 -9.78
C ASP A 65 -22.93 6.15 -8.36
N LYS A 66 -22.79 5.11 -7.52
CA LYS A 66 -22.19 5.21 -6.18
C LYS A 66 -20.67 5.35 -6.20
N SER A 67 -20.00 4.98 -7.28
CA SER A 67 -18.55 5.03 -7.38
C SER A 67 -18.09 6.44 -7.72
N THR A 68 -17.07 6.92 -7.02
CA THR A 68 -16.39 8.16 -7.39
C THR A 68 -15.25 7.89 -8.39
N ILE A 69 -14.69 6.68 -8.32
CA ILE A 69 -13.70 6.19 -9.27
C ILE A 69 -14.39 5.81 -10.59
N GLU A 70 -13.84 6.31 -11.70
CA GLU A 70 -14.30 5.97 -13.04
C GLU A 70 -13.36 5.00 -13.74
N LEU A 71 -13.95 4.04 -14.47
CA LEU A 71 -13.21 3.05 -15.24
C LEU A 71 -13.41 3.24 -16.74
N TYR A 72 -12.38 2.96 -17.53
CA TYR A 72 -12.47 2.68 -18.96
C TYR A 72 -13.17 1.33 -19.19
N HIS A 73 -13.50 1.02 -20.44
CA HIS A 73 -14.16 -0.23 -20.80
C HIS A 73 -13.29 -1.47 -20.58
N ASP A 74 -11.96 -1.31 -20.56
CA ASP A 74 -10.99 -2.35 -20.28
C ASP A 74 -10.71 -2.52 -18.77
N GLY A 75 -11.43 -1.79 -17.91
CA GLY A 75 -11.32 -1.87 -16.45
C GLY A 75 -10.24 -0.97 -15.84
N ARG A 76 -9.43 -0.27 -16.64
CA ARG A 76 -8.44 0.68 -16.11
C ARG A 76 -9.10 1.90 -15.50
N VAL A 77 -8.52 2.40 -14.42
CA VAL A 77 -8.96 3.63 -13.76
C VAL A 77 -8.60 4.84 -14.62
N LYS A 78 -9.61 5.68 -14.93
CA LYS A 78 -9.41 6.94 -15.65
C LYS A 78 -8.71 7.95 -14.77
N ASN A 79 -7.87 8.82 -15.35
CA ASN A 79 -7.21 9.91 -14.61
C ASN A 79 -6.46 9.44 -13.35
N ALA A 80 -5.81 8.27 -13.40
CA ALA A 80 -5.15 7.65 -12.25
C ALA A 80 -4.23 8.61 -11.47
N GLY A 81 -3.47 9.46 -12.16
CA GLY A 81 -2.59 10.46 -11.53
C GLY A 81 -3.31 11.46 -10.61
N ASN A 82 -4.61 11.71 -10.81
CA ASN A 82 -5.37 12.65 -9.98
C ASN A 82 -5.81 12.05 -8.64
N TYR A 83 -5.79 10.72 -8.49
CA TYR A 83 -6.22 10.05 -7.27
C TYR A 83 -5.13 9.98 -6.18
N LEU A 84 -3.91 10.43 -6.49
CA LEU A 84 -2.78 10.46 -5.54
C LEU A 84 -3.13 11.19 -4.22
N HIS A 85 -4.01 12.19 -4.25
CA HIS A 85 -4.45 12.96 -3.07
C HIS A 85 -5.88 12.62 -2.61
N GLY A 86 -6.61 11.80 -3.38
CA GLY A 86 -8.01 11.48 -3.16
C GLY A 86 -8.26 10.13 -2.49
N PHE A 87 -7.22 9.32 -2.23
CA PHE A 87 -7.34 7.95 -1.74
C PHE A 87 -8.39 7.74 -0.62
N PHE A 88 -8.44 8.64 0.37
CA PHE A 88 -9.34 8.49 1.52
C PHE A 88 -10.81 8.76 1.22
N THR A 89 -11.12 9.39 0.09
CA THR A 89 -12.48 9.76 -0.33
C THR A 89 -12.96 8.96 -1.53
N GLU A 90 -12.03 8.43 -2.31
CA GLU A 90 -12.31 7.80 -3.59
C GLU A 90 -12.63 6.32 -3.42
N ARG A 91 -13.79 5.91 -3.93
CA ARG A 91 -14.34 4.57 -3.74
C ARG A 91 -14.84 3.99 -5.05
N LEU A 92 -14.51 2.72 -5.28
CA LEU A 92 -15.16 1.91 -6.31
C LEU A 92 -16.12 0.90 -5.69
N TYR A 93 -17.34 0.88 -6.19
CA TYR A 93 -18.30 -0.18 -5.93
C TYR A 93 -18.41 -1.06 -7.18
N GLU A 94 -17.95 -2.29 -7.07
CA GLU A 94 -18.00 -3.22 -8.18
C GLU A 94 -19.43 -3.72 -8.44
N CYS A 95 -19.65 -4.23 -9.65
CA CYS A 95 -20.73 -5.19 -9.87
C CYS A 95 -20.26 -6.56 -9.37
N ASP A 96 -21.03 -7.14 -8.45
CA ASP A 96 -20.79 -8.47 -7.92
C ASP A 96 -21.52 -9.54 -8.74
N ALA A 97 -20.86 -10.67 -9.02
CA ALA A 97 -21.41 -11.70 -9.90
C ALA A 97 -22.65 -12.39 -9.31
N ALA A 98 -22.73 -12.53 -7.98
CA ALA A 98 -23.86 -13.19 -7.32
C ALA A 98 -25.13 -12.32 -7.29
N THR A 99 -24.97 -11.01 -7.09
CA THR A 99 -26.07 -10.05 -6.91
C THR A 99 -26.41 -9.25 -8.17
N CYS A 100 -25.45 -8.98 -9.06
CA CYS A 100 -25.63 -8.21 -10.31
C CYS A 100 -25.79 -9.13 -11.53
N LYS A 101 -26.66 -10.14 -11.43
CA LYS A 101 -26.74 -11.28 -12.37
C LYS A 101 -26.86 -10.89 -13.85
N GLY A 102 -27.61 -9.83 -14.18
CA GLY A 102 -27.85 -9.44 -15.57
C GLY A 102 -26.63 -8.86 -16.30
N CYS A 103 -25.63 -8.35 -15.56
CA CYS A 103 -24.42 -7.76 -16.11
C CYS A 103 -23.14 -8.58 -15.86
N ALA A 104 -23.27 -9.72 -15.16
CA ALA A 104 -22.16 -10.61 -14.84
C ALA A 104 -21.37 -11.01 -16.10
N GLY A 105 -20.05 -10.91 -16.03
CA GLY A 105 -19.12 -11.20 -17.16
C GLY A 105 -19.16 -10.21 -18.32
N LYS A 106 -20.05 -9.21 -18.31
CA LYS A 106 -20.22 -8.23 -19.40
C LYS A 106 -19.96 -6.78 -18.98
N CYS A 107 -19.96 -6.54 -17.68
CA CYS A 107 -19.76 -5.23 -17.08
C CYS A 107 -18.26 -4.95 -16.83
N SER A 108 -17.80 -3.74 -17.14
CA SER A 108 -16.45 -3.26 -16.83
C SER A 108 -16.32 -2.63 -15.42
N GLN A 109 -17.41 -2.59 -14.64
CA GLN A 109 -17.42 -2.09 -13.26
C GLN A 109 -16.87 -3.15 -12.29
N ARG A 110 -15.69 -3.69 -12.59
CA ARG A 110 -14.95 -4.63 -11.75
C ARG A 110 -13.45 -4.38 -11.94
N MET A 111 -12.72 -4.31 -10.83
CA MET A 111 -11.26 -4.35 -10.72
C MET A 111 -10.90 -5.71 -10.12
N THR A 112 -11.09 -6.77 -10.90
CA THR A 112 -11.04 -8.11 -10.34
C THR A 112 -9.63 -8.58 -9.98
N PRO A 113 -9.48 -9.28 -8.84
CA PRO A 113 -8.34 -10.15 -8.58
C PRO A 113 -8.20 -11.30 -9.58
N GLU A 114 -9.32 -11.78 -10.12
CA GLU A 114 -9.38 -12.78 -11.20
C GLU A 114 -8.70 -12.31 -12.50
N THR A 115 -8.40 -11.00 -12.61
CA THR A 115 -7.66 -10.36 -13.70
C THR A 115 -6.24 -9.93 -13.30
N PHE A 116 -5.70 -10.41 -12.16
CA PHE A 116 -4.27 -10.31 -11.83
C PHE A 116 -3.44 -11.20 -12.77
N ASN A 117 -3.43 -10.82 -14.04
CA ASN A 117 -2.61 -11.44 -15.07
C ASN A 117 -1.21 -10.80 -15.05
N LEU A 118 -0.65 -10.61 -13.86
CA LEU A 118 0.60 -9.91 -13.64
C LEU A 118 1.73 -10.90 -13.42
N LYS A 119 2.66 -10.88 -14.36
CA LYS A 119 3.95 -11.54 -14.25
C LYS A 119 4.84 -10.63 -13.44
N VAL A 120 5.05 -10.99 -12.18
CA VAL A 120 5.92 -10.31 -11.23
C VAL A 120 6.89 -11.31 -10.64
N GLU A 121 7.98 -10.82 -10.06
CA GLU A 121 8.85 -11.64 -9.23
C GLU A 121 9.22 -10.89 -7.96
N LEU A 122 9.44 -11.68 -6.90
CA LEU A 122 10.02 -11.19 -5.66
C LEU A 122 11.54 -11.20 -5.82
N PHE A 123 12.21 -10.10 -5.54
CA PHE A 123 13.67 -10.03 -5.64
C PHE A 123 14.31 -9.37 -4.41
N LYS A 124 15.50 -9.83 -4.04
CA LYS A 124 16.28 -9.23 -2.96
C LYS A 124 16.98 -7.98 -3.47
N THR A 125 16.78 -6.86 -2.76
CA THR A 125 17.50 -5.61 -2.98
C THR A 125 18.73 -5.54 -2.09
N LYS A 126 19.68 -4.66 -2.42
CA LYS A 126 20.88 -4.43 -1.61
C LYS A 126 20.59 -3.71 -0.28
N ASP A 127 19.60 -2.80 -0.29
CA ASP A 127 19.47 -1.78 0.75
C ASP A 127 18.08 -1.76 1.44
N ALA A 128 17.08 -2.45 0.89
CA ALA A 128 15.68 -2.37 1.33
C ALA A 128 15.01 -3.74 1.51
N GLY A 129 15.79 -4.82 1.63
CA GLY A 129 15.27 -6.17 1.78
C GLY A 129 14.58 -6.68 0.52
N TRP A 130 13.48 -7.41 0.69
CA TRP A 130 12.71 -7.99 -0.40
C TRP A 130 11.82 -6.94 -1.09
N ALA A 131 11.75 -6.97 -2.42
CA ALA A 131 10.97 -6.06 -3.25
C ALA A 131 10.25 -6.80 -4.37
N VAL A 132 9.28 -6.16 -5.00
CA VAL A 132 8.55 -6.72 -6.15
C VAL A 132 8.90 -5.92 -7.39
N ARG A 133 9.18 -6.59 -8.51
CA ARG A 133 9.30 -5.93 -9.81
C ARG A 133 8.39 -6.57 -10.86
N SER A 134 7.99 -5.75 -11.82
CA SER A 134 7.19 -6.22 -12.95
C SER A 134 8.05 -7.02 -13.94
N LYS A 135 7.49 -8.05 -14.57
CA LYS A 135 8.11 -8.78 -15.71
C LYS A 135 7.37 -8.51 -17.02
N GLN A 136 6.51 -7.49 -17.01
CA GLN A 136 5.76 -7.04 -18.17
C GLN A 136 5.54 -5.53 -18.13
N TYR A 137 5.13 -4.98 -19.26
CA TYR A 137 4.61 -3.63 -19.30
C TYR A 137 3.23 -3.57 -18.64
N ILE A 138 3.02 -2.57 -17.77
CA ILE A 138 1.73 -2.28 -17.13
C ILE A 138 1.34 -0.84 -17.47
N GLU A 139 0.15 -0.68 -18.06
CA GLU A 139 -0.33 0.64 -18.45
C GLU A 139 -0.83 1.44 -17.23
N CYS A 140 -0.71 2.77 -17.26
CA CYS A 140 -1.30 3.65 -16.25
C CYS A 140 -2.80 3.37 -16.06
N GLY A 141 -3.26 3.41 -14.82
CA GLY A 141 -4.62 3.09 -14.39
C GLY A 141 -4.94 1.61 -14.24
N THR A 142 -4.01 0.71 -14.59
CA THR A 142 -4.20 -0.74 -14.43
C THR A 142 -4.21 -1.12 -12.95
N PHE A 143 -5.16 -1.96 -12.55
CA PHE A 143 -5.20 -2.56 -11.23
C PHE A 143 -4.09 -3.60 -11.06
N VAL A 144 -3.39 -3.52 -9.93
CA VAL A 144 -2.12 -4.20 -9.72
C VAL A 144 -2.19 -5.30 -8.66
N ALA A 145 -2.60 -4.96 -7.45
CA ALA A 145 -2.73 -5.92 -6.37
C ALA A 145 -3.73 -5.40 -5.33
N GLU A 146 -4.45 -6.31 -4.67
CA GLU A 146 -5.11 -5.98 -3.41
C GLU A 146 -4.07 -6.03 -2.30
N PHE A 147 -4.16 -5.15 -1.30
CA PHE A 147 -3.44 -5.30 -0.05
C PHE A 147 -4.12 -6.36 0.80
N VAL A 148 -3.53 -7.55 0.85
CA VAL A 148 -4.13 -8.73 1.49
C VAL A 148 -3.42 -9.07 2.78
N GLY A 149 -4.20 -9.29 3.84
CA GLY A 149 -3.75 -9.84 5.11
C GLY A 149 -4.88 -10.22 6.06
N GLU A 150 -4.58 -10.26 7.36
CA GLU A 150 -5.60 -10.37 8.40
C GLU A 150 -6.27 -9.00 8.61
N VAL A 151 -7.60 -8.95 8.59
CA VAL A 151 -8.35 -7.73 8.86
C VAL A 151 -8.60 -7.60 10.36
N LEU A 152 -8.06 -6.55 10.96
CA LEU A 152 -8.09 -6.30 12.40
C LEU A 152 -8.89 -5.04 12.71
N SER A 153 -9.78 -5.12 13.69
CA SER A 153 -10.39 -3.93 14.29
C SER A 153 -9.34 -3.06 14.99
N LEU A 154 -9.62 -1.77 15.19
CA LEU A 154 -8.73 -0.87 15.94
C LEU A 154 -8.41 -1.39 17.36
N LYS A 155 -9.36 -2.10 17.99
CA LYS A 155 -9.18 -2.71 19.30
C LYS A 155 -8.18 -3.86 19.26
N GLU A 156 -8.30 -4.75 18.28
CA GLU A 156 -7.38 -5.89 18.12
C GLU A 156 -5.97 -5.42 17.77
N ALA A 157 -5.86 -4.43 16.89
CA ALA A 157 -4.60 -3.79 16.53
C ALA A 157 -3.86 -3.23 17.77
N GLY A 158 -4.59 -2.53 18.65
CA GLY A 158 -4.01 -2.00 19.90
C GLY A 158 -3.54 -3.09 20.88
N VAL A 159 -4.21 -4.25 20.92
CA VAL A 159 -3.82 -5.37 21.80
C VAL A 159 -2.58 -6.10 21.29
N ARG A 160 -2.42 -6.26 19.97
CA ARG A 160 -1.29 -7.02 19.40
C ARG A 160 0.07 -6.33 19.60
N GLN A 161 0.12 -5.04 19.99
CA GLN A 161 1.34 -4.20 20.06
C GLN A 161 2.21 -4.24 18.79
N ARG A 162 1.66 -4.77 17.71
CA ARG A 162 2.24 -4.96 16.38
C ARG A 162 1.06 -4.98 15.43
N PRO A 163 0.88 -3.85 14.74
CA PRO A 163 0.72 -3.97 13.30
C PRO A 163 1.51 -2.90 12.53
N GLU A 164 2.17 -1.95 13.19
CA GLU A 164 2.72 -0.72 12.56
C GLU A 164 3.76 -0.99 11.47
N ASP A 165 4.42 -2.14 11.51
CA ASP A 165 5.52 -2.45 10.61
C ASP A 165 5.08 -2.71 9.17
N TYR A 166 4.00 -3.48 9.01
CA TYR A 166 3.55 -4.01 7.73
C TYR A 166 2.06 -3.75 7.47
N SER A 167 1.32 -3.18 8.42
CA SER A 167 -0.12 -3.00 8.26
C SER A 167 -0.49 -1.72 7.53
N TYR A 168 -1.65 -1.78 6.90
CA TYR A 168 -2.27 -0.63 6.27
C TYR A 168 -3.49 -0.20 7.08
N HIS A 169 -3.49 1.04 7.58
CA HIS A 169 -4.65 1.61 8.26
C HIS A 169 -5.67 2.12 7.24
N VAL A 170 -6.81 1.45 7.16
CA VAL A 170 -7.92 1.84 6.30
C VAL A 170 -8.86 2.75 7.07
N HIS A 171 -8.67 4.06 6.88
CA HIS A 171 -9.52 5.06 7.52
C HIS A 171 -10.78 5.34 6.69
N ASN A 172 -11.95 5.25 7.31
CA ASN A 172 -13.20 5.74 6.73
C ASN A 172 -13.54 7.12 7.32
N ARG A 173 -13.31 8.16 6.50
CA ARG A 173 -13.61 9.56 6.88
C ARG A 173 -15.10 9.81 7.14
N ASP A 174 -16.01 9.05 6.51
CA ASP A 174 -17.46 9.25 6.66
C ASP A 174 -17.96 8.74 8.01
N THR A 175 -17.34 7.70 8.56
CA THR A 175 -17.88 6.98 9.72
C THR A 175 -17.01 7.08 10.97
N ARG A 176 -15.81 7.68 10.88
CA ARG A 176 -14.76 7.67 11.94
C ARG A 176 -14.33 6.28 12.40
N TYR A 177 -14.80 5.23 11.73
CA TYR A 177 -14.37 3.85 11.93
C TYR A 177 -13.24 3.54 10.95
N GLY A 178 -12.43 2.55 11.29
CA GLY A 178 -11.36 2.06 10.45
C GLY A 178 -10.98 0.65 10.88
N HIS A 179 -10.15 0.02 10.07
CA HIS A 179 -9.56 -1.27 10.36
C HIS A 179 -8.12 -1.27 9.86
N TYR A 180 -7.35 -2.25 10.30
CA TYR A 180 -6.03 -2.53 9.77
C TYR A 180 -6.10 -3.78 8.91
N VAL A 181 -5.32 -3.79 7.83
CA VAL A 181 -4.97 -5.03 7.13
C VAL A 181 -3.54 -5.34 7.48
N ASP A 182 -3.30 -6.46 8.16
CA ASP A 182 -1.99 -6.90 8.66
C ASP A 182 -1.50 -8.11 7.86
N PRO A 183 -0.51 -7.94 6.96
CA PRO A 183 0.03 -9.01 6.13
C PRO A 183 1.23 -9.73 6.76
N THR A 184 1.50 -9.53 8.06
CA THR A 184 2.71 -10.04 8.72
C THR A 184 2.85 -11.55 8.56
N ARG A 185 1.81 -12.31 8.96
CA ARG A 185 1.79 -13.78 8.90
C ARG A 185 1.10 -14.33 7.66
N TYR A 186 0.00 -13.70 7.25
CA TYR A 186 -0.77 -14.09 6.09
C TYR A 186 -0.90 -12.88 5.20
N GLY A 187 -0.45 -12.96 3.95
CA GLY A 187 -0.62 -11.87 2.99
C GLY A 187 -0.31 -12.32 1.56
N ASN A 188 -0.49 -11.45 0.58
CA ASN A 188 -0.10 -11.74 -0.81
C ASN A 188 1.21 -11.01 -1.17
N ILE A 189 1.50 -10.89 -2.46
CA ILE A 189 2.69 -10.21 -2.98
C ILE A 189 2.80 -8.73 -2.58
N SER A 190 1.68 -8.04 -2.30
CA SER A 190 1.67 -6.60 -2.03
C SER A 190 2.37 -6.23 -0.72
N ARG A 191 2.54 -7.19 0.20
CA ARG A 191 3.27 -6.96 1.46
C ARG A 191 4.74 -6.61 1.24
N PHE A 192 5.27 -6.94 0.06
CA PHE A 192 6.65 -6.71 -0.35
C PHE A 192 6.80 -5.47 -1.24
N PHE A 193 5.75 -4.67 -1.43
CA PHE A 193 5.89 -3.38 -2.10
C PHE A 193 6.63 -2.42 -1.19
N ASN A 194 7.83 -2.02 -1.60
CA ASN A 194 8.62 -1.06 -0.85
C ASN A 194 8.12 0.38 -1.00
N HIS A 195 8.64 1.24 -0.14
CA HIS A 195 8.40 2.67 -0.24
C HIS A 195 9.16 3.34 -1.39
N SER A 196 8.51 4.28 -2.06
CA SER A 196 9.16 5.33 -2.85
C SER A 196 8.52 6.69 -2.61
N CYS A 197 9.32 7.75 -2.59
CA CYS A 197 8.83 9.13 -2.60
C CYS A 197 8.19 9.54 -3.94
N PHE A 198 8.33 8.71 -4.96
CA PHE A 198 7.62 8.82 -6.24
C PHE A 198 7.08 7.44 -6.63
N PRO A 199 6.05 6.97 -5.92
CA PRO A 199 5.55 5.63 -6.09
C PRO A 199 4.91 5.46 -7.46
N ASN A 200 5.04 4.29 -8.07
CA ASN A 200 4.30 3.93 -9.30
C ASN A 200 2.97 3.25 -9.01
N LEU A 201 2.68 2.95 -7.74
CA LEU A 201 1.41 2.42 -7.29
C LEU A 201 0.70 3.41 -6.36
N ILE A 202 -0.60 3.56 -6.54
CA ILE A 202 -1.44 4.36 -5.65
C ILE A 202 -2.58 3.50 -5.11
N PRO A 203 -2.91 3.66 -3.82
CA PRO A 203 -3.98 2.89 -3.21
C PRO A 203 -5.35 3.46 -3.60
N LEU A 204 -6.39 2.64 -3.54
CA LEU A 204 -7.81 2.99 -3.66
C LEU A 204 -8.65 2.11 -2.73
N GLN A 205 -9.82 2.61 -2.31
CA GLN A 205 -10.79 1.80 -1.58
C GLN A 205 -11.78 1.18 -2.56
N TYR A 206 -12.06 -0.10 -2.42
CA TYR A 206 -13.06 -0.76 -3.24
C TYR A 206 -13.91 -1.79 -2.47
N PHE A 207 -15.10 -2.04 -3.03
CA PHE A 207 -16.10 -2.95 -2.45
C PHE A 207 -16.54 -3.95 -3.52
N SER A 208 -16.23 -5.24 -3.33
CA SER A 208 -16.55 -6.30 -4.30
C SER A 208 -17.74 -7.14 -3.87
N SER A 209 -17.57 -8.12 -2.99
CA SER A 209 -18.59 -9.08 -2.57
C SER A 209 -19.47 -8.61 -1.39
N HIS A 210 -19.13 -7.49 -0.76
CA HIS A 210 -19.89 -6.89 0.33
C HIS A 210 -19.86 -5.36 0.23
N ARG A 211 -20.75 -4.66 0.93
CA ARG A 211 -20.86 -3.17 0.89
C ARG A 211 -20.65 -2.50 2.25
N ASP A 212 -20.18 -3.26 3.25
CA ASP A 212 -19.83 -2.72 4.57
C ASP A 212 -18.71 -1.67 4.44
N LYS A 213 -19.10 -0.41 4.55
CA LYS A 213 -18.20 0.75 4.41
C LYS A 213 -17.10 0.77 5.47
N THR A 214 -17.27 0.08 6.59
CA THR A 214 -16.26 0.03 7.65
C THR A 214 -15.14 -0.97 7.36
N ARG A 215 -15.32 -1.83 6.34
CA ARG A 215 -14.43 -2.94 5.96
C ARG A 215 -13.99 -2.86 4.48
N ALA A 216 -13.75 -1.66 3.95
CA ALA A 216 -13.31 -1.49 2.56
C ALA A 216 -12.00 -2.25 2.26
N SER A 217 -11.94 -2.94 1.12
CA SER A 217 -10.69 -3.52 0.63
C SER A 217 -9.78 -2.43 0.07
N ILE A 218 -8.46 -2.62 0.17
CA ILE A 218 -7.46 -1.73 -0.42
C ILE A 218 -6.91 -2.34 -1.70
N GLY A 219 -7.07 -1.63 -2.80
CA GLY A 219 -6.50 -1.96 -4.09
C GLY A 219 -5.34 -1.03 -4.45
N PHE A 220 -4.38 -1.48 -5.24
CA PHE A 220 -3.37 -0.63 -5.87
C PHE A 220 -3.59 -0.54 -7.38
N ILE A 221 -3.42 0.65 -7.93
CA ILE A 221 -3.39 0.88 -9.38
C ILE A 221 -2.07 1.53 -9.79
N ALA A 222 -1.66 1.31 -11.03
CA ALA A 222 -0.52 1.98 -11.61
C ALA A 222 -0.81 3.48 -11.80
N SER A 223 -0.02 4.36 -11.17
CA SER A 223 -0.14 5.82 -11.30
C SER A 223 0.52 6.37 -12.57
N ARG A 224 1.40 5.56 -13.17
CA ARG A 224 2.10 5.80 -14.44
C ARG A 224 2.34 4.45 -15.12
N HIS A 225 2.84 4.48 -16.35
CA HIS A 225 3.31 3.27 -17.01
C HIS A 225 4.47 2.64 -16.21
N ILE A 226 4.43 1.32 -16.04
CA ILE A 226 5.47 0.54 -15.36
C ILE A 226 6.11 -0.36 -16.42
N MET A 227 7.41 -0.23 -16.61
CA MET A 227 8.17 -1.01 -17.56
C MET A 227 8.55 -2.37 -16.95
N PRO A 228 8.87 -3.39 -17.79
CA PRO A 228 9.51 -4.60 -17.27
C PRO A 228 10.77 -4.25 -16.47
N GLU A 229 11.00 -5.01 -15.40
CA GLU A 229 12.04 -4.84 -14.39
C GLU A 229 11.89 -3.64 -13.45
N ASP A 230 10.92 -2.74 -13.66
CA ASP A 230 10.66 -1.66 -12.70
C ASP A 230 10.19 -2.22 -11.36
N GLU A 231 10.78 -1.73 -10.27
CA GLU A 231 10.33 -2.00 -8.90
C GLU A 231 8.97 -1.35 -8.66
N MET A 232 8.07 -2.12 -8.04
CA MET A 232 6.71 -1.71 -7.73
C MET A 232 6.69 -1.15 -6.30
N THR A 233 6.35 0.13 -6.19
CA THR A 233 6.52 0.91 -4.96
C THR A 233 5.29 1.74 -4.63
N ILE A 234 5.05 1.90 -3.33
CA ILE A 234 3.94 2.67 -2.77
C ILE A 234 4.46 3.80 -1.87
N ASP A 235 3.60 4.76 -1.53
CA ASP A 235 3.89 5.68 -0.43
C ASP A 235 3.43 5.03 0.89
N TYR A 236 4.34 4.91 1.87
CA TYR A 236 4.02 4.37 3.20
C TYR A 236 3.34 5.40 4.09
N GLY A 237 3.39 6.67 3.71
CA GLY A 237 2.81 7.78 4.46
C GLY A 237 3.74 8.31 5.55
N HIS A 238 3.53 9.59 5.88
CA HIS A 238 4.34 10.33 6.84
C HIS A 238 4.31 9.74 8.25
N GLU A 239 3.14 9.33 8.73
CA GLU A 239 2.98 8.78 10.08
C GLU A 239 3.84 7.53 10.30
N TRP A 240 3.90 6.65 9.29
CA TRP A 240 4.76 5.46 9.34
C TRP A 240 6.24 5.86 9.43
N TRP A 241 6.68 6.81 8.59
CA TRP A 241 8.07 7.29 8.59
C TRP A 241 8.45 7.99 9.89
N GLU A 242 7.57 8.84 10.44
CA GLU A 242 7.77 9.52 11.73
C GLU A 242 8.00 8.50 12.85
N ASN A 243 7.13 7.48 12.94
CA ASN A 243 7.28 6.41 13.94
C ASN A 243 8.60 5.65 13.74
N ARG A 244 8.97 5.27 12.52
CA ARG A 244 10.21 4.48 12.30
C ARG A 244 11.49 5.26 12.60
N ILE A 245 11.55 6.52 12.18
CA ILE A 245 12.70 7.37 12.47
C ILE A 245 12.79 7.67 13.97
N GLU A 246 11.67 7.68 14.71
CA GLU A 246 11.68 7.76 16.16
C GLU A 246 12.35 6.53 16.80
N PHE A 247 11.99 5.32 16.38
CA PHE A 247 12.46 4.09 17.03
C PHE A 247 13.85 3.63 16.56
N TYR A 248 14.27 3.98 15.35
CA TYR A 248 15.48 3.45 14.73
C TYR A 248 16.44 4.58 14.31
N LYS A 249 17.58 4.65 15.02
CA LYS A 249 18.57 5.74 14.90
C LYS A 249 19.10 5.97 13.46
N ASP A 250 19.30 4.87 12.74
CA ASP A 250 19.87 4.84 11.38
C ASP A 250 18.87 4.35 10.33
N PHE A 251 17.61 4.73 10.51
CA PHE A 251 16.55 4.44 9.54
C PHE A 251 16.36 5.60 8.57
N TYR A 252 16.61 5.32 7.30
CA TYR A 252 16.61 6.29 6.22
C TYR A 252 15.80 5.75 5.05
N CYS A 253 15.22 6.66 4.28
CA CYS A 253 14.59 6.25 3.04
C CYS A 253 15.69 5.81 2.05
N ARG A 254 15.51 4.61 1.49
CA ARG A 254 16.42 4.04 0.51
C ARG A 254 15.87 4.13 -0.92
N CYS A 255 14.73 4.82 -1.12
CA CYS A 255 14.18 5.04 -2.45
C CYS A 255 15.17 5.88 -3.28
N LYS A 256 15.51 5.43 -4.48
CA LYS A 256 16.56 6.02 -5.34
C LYS A 256 16.09 7.29 -6.07
N TRP A 257 15.10 8.00 -5.53
CA TRP A 257 14.50 9.17 -6.17
C TRP A 257 15.23 10.45 -5.71
N VAL A 258 15.74 11.27 -6.65
CA VAL A 258 16.63 12.46 -6.41
C VAL A 258 16.06 13.71 -5.66
N TYR A 259 14.81 13.63 -5.21
CA TYR A 259 13.83 14.57 -4.59
C TYR A 259 13.12 13.74 -3.49
N CYS A 260 13.83 12.78 -2.89
CA CYS A 260 13.33 11.99 -1.78
C CYS A 260 12.88 12.94 -0.66
N SER A 261 11.63 12.76 -0.21
CA SER A 261 11.01 13.57 0.84
C SER A 261 11.51 13.25 2.24
N PHE A 262 12.34 12.21 2.38
CA PHE A 262 12.84 11.71 3.65
C PHE A 262 14.38 11.78 3.69
N PRO A 263 15.01 11.73 4.87
CA PRO A 263 16.46 11.76 4.97
C PRO A 263 17.08 10.52 4.31
N ALA A 264 18.07 10.72 3.42
CA ALA A 264 18.76 9.66 2.68
C ALA A 264 20.26 10.02 2.51
N PRO A 265 21.07 9.98 3.58
CA PRO A 265 22.43 10.54 3.59
C PRO A 265 23.42 9.88 2.63
N GLU A 266 23.12 8.67 2.14
CA GLU A 266 23.98 7.91 1.22
C GLU A 266 23.58 8.09 -0.26
N GLN A 267 22.66 9.00 -0.55
CA GLN A 267 22.15 9.23 -1.91
C GLN A 267 22.30 10.70 -2.30
N GLU A 268 22.54 10.94 -3.58
CA GLU A 268 22.50 12.29 -4.13
C GLU A 268 21.06 12.81 -4.04
N GLN A 269 20.86 13.85 -3.24
CA GLN A 269 19.62 14.58 -3.10
C GLN A 269 19.87 16.01 -3.56
N LEU A 270 18.93 16.61 -4.28
CA LEU A 270 19.03 18.02 -4.59
C LEU A 270 19.08 18.87 -3.31
N SER A 271 19.79 20.00 -3.41
CA SER A 271 19.74 21.04 -2.39
C SER A 271 18.32 21.61 -2.25
N ILE A 272 18.06 22.30 -1.14
CA ILE A 272 16.78 22.97 -0.91
C ILE A 272 16.51 23.99 -2.03
N GLU A 273 17.53 24.76 -2.40
CA GLU A 273 17.48 25.79 -3.44
C GLU A 273 17.25 25.19 -4.83
N GLU A 274 17.88 24.05 -5.14
CA GLU A 274 17.66 23.33 -6.40
C GLU A 274 16.21 22.82 -6.49
N ALA A 275 15.69 22.23 -5.42
CA ALA A 275 14.29 21.79 -5.38
C ALA A 275 13.30 22.97 -5.54
N GLU A 276 13.64 24.17 -5.02
CA GLU A 276 12.83 25.40 -5.17
C GLU A 276 12.75 25.84 -6.64
N ALA A 277 13.87 25.77 -7.35
CA ALA A 277 13.93 26.12 -8.76
C ALA A 277 13.04 25.21 -9.64
N PHE A 278 12.83 23.95 -9.24
CA PHE A 278 11.95 23.01 -9.93
C PHE A 278 10.48 23.09 -9.48
N GLY A 279 10.15 23.93 -8.49
CA GLY A 279 8.77 24.17 -8.05
C GLY A 279 8.16 23.04 -7.20
N ILE A 280 8.98 22.17 -6.60
CA ILE A 280 8.51 20.97 -5.87
C ILE A 280 8.47 21.24 -4.36
N LYS A 281 7.61 22.18 -3.94
CA LYS A 281 7.52 22.65 -2.53
C LYS A 281 7.23 21.54 -1.52
N ILE A 282 6.45 20.54 -1.90
CA ILE A 282 6.04 19.46 -0.98
C ILE A 282 7.21 18.58 -0.52
N VAL A 283 8.22 18.38 -1.37
CA VAL A 283 9.43 17.61 -1.00
C VAL A 283 10.21 18.35 0.08
N GLN A 284 10.28 19.68 -0.02
CA GLN A 284 11.00 20.54 0.93
C GLN A 284 10.34 20.54 2.31
N GLU A 285 9.03 20.77 2.35
CA GLU A 285 8.26 20.79 3.59
C GLU A 285 8.37 19.46 4.33
N ASN A 286 8.29 18.36 3.58
CA ASN A 286 8.43 17.02 4.11
C ASN A 286 9.84 16.77 4.67
N HIS A 287 10.89 17.04 3.89
CA HIS A 287 12.27 16.80 4.33
C HIS A 287 12.62 17.63 5.58
N LYS A 288 12.26 18.92 5.58
CA LYS A 288 12.48 19.82 6.71
C LYS A 288 11.77 19.34 7.96
N ARG A 289 10.47 19.01 7.85
CA ARG A 289 9.65 18.51 8.95
C ARG A 289 10.27 17.26 9.58
N MET A 290 10.75 16.32 8.77
CA MET A 290 11.33 15.07 9.27
C MET A 290 12.68 15.28 9.96
N MET A 291 13.51 16.20 9.48
CA MET A 291 14.79 16.55 10.13
C MET A 291 14.58 17.32 11.45
N GLU A 292 13.59 18.23 11.50
CA GLU A 292 13.18 18.91 12.74
C GLU A 292 12.67 17.91 13.77
N TYR A 293 11.84 16.94 13.34
CA TYR A 293 11.35 15.86 14.18
C TYR A 293 12.49 15.04 14.78
N LYS A 294 13.45 14.58 13.96
CA LYS A 294 14.63 13.83 14.41
C LYS A 294 15.45 14.63 15.43
N THR A 295 15.67 15.92 15.17
CA THR A 295 16.43 16.81 16.07
C THR A 295 15.73 17.00 17.41
N LYS A 296 14.40 17.20 17.41
CA LYS A 296 13.61 17.36 18.63
C LYS A 296 13.70 16.10 19.50
N LYS A 297 13.54 14.92 18.91
CA LYS A 297 13.61 13.64 19.63
C LYS A 297 14.98 13.39 20.27
N LEU A 298 16.07 13.61 19.53
CA LEU A 298 17.43 13.47 20.06
C LEU A 298 17.68 14.37 21.29
N LYS A 299 17.11 15.58 21.30
CA LYS A 299 17.18 16.49 22.46
C LYS A 299 16.38 15.96 23.66
N GLU A 300 15.18 15.43 23.43
CA GLU A 300 14.34 14.82 24.48
C GLU A 300 15.00 13.59 25.11
N GLU A 301 15.61 12.72 24.30
CA GLU A 301 16.37 11.55 24.78
C GLU A 301 17.59 11.95 25.62
N ALA A 302 18.37 12.93 25.13
CA ALA A 302 19.50 13.47 25.88
C ALA A 302 19.04 14.01 27.24
N ALA A 303 17.97 14.82 27.28
CA ALA A 303 17.42 15.36 28.51
C ALA A 303 16.99 14.25 29.50
N ARG A 304 16.31 13.20 29.02
CA ARG A 304 15.92 12.04 29.87
C ARG A 304 17.13 11.32 30.44
N LYS A 305 18.19 11.12 29.65
CA LYS A 305 19.43 10.48 30.09
C LYS A 305 20.12 11.32 31.17
N TRP A 306 20.21 12.62 30.99
CA TRP A 306 20.73 13.57 31.98
C TRP A 306 19.91 13.57 33.28
N SER A 307 18.58 13.49 33.20
CA SER A 307 17.72 13.42 34.39
C SER A 307 17.86 12.12 35.18
N LYS A 308 18.17 10.98 34.52
CA LYS A 308 18.47 9.72 35.20
C LYS A 308 19.81 9.79 35.93
N ILE A 309 20.85 10.29 35.26
CA ILE A 309 22.19 10.46 35.88
C ILE A 309 22.10 11.32 37.16
N LYS A 310 21.34 12.42 37.12
CA LYS A 310 21.12 13.28 38.31
C LYS A 310 20.31 12.62 39.44
N LYS A 311 19.53 11.58 39.16
CA LYS A 311 18.76 10.84 40.19
C LYS A 311 19.58 9.71 40.82
N ASP A 312 20.57 9.20 40.09
CA ASP A 312 21.46 8.12 40.54
C ASP A 312 22.75 8.65 41.18
N GLU A 313 22.96 9.98 41.22
CA GLU A 313 24.02 10.60 42.02
C GLU A 313 23.74 10.38 43.51
N PRO A 314 24.66 9.77 44.28
CA PRO A 314 24.46 9.59 45.71
C PRO A 314 24.36 10.97 46.37
N HIS A 315 23.31 11.16 47.16
CA HIS A 315 23.18 12.32 48.04
C HIS A 315 24.32 12.27 49.07
N VAL A 316 25.38 13.02 48.81
CA VAL A 316 26.50 13.26 49.75
C VAL A 316 26.09 14.32 50.76
#